data_AF-D4FB81-F1
#
_entry.id   AF-D4FB81-F1
#
_cell.length_a   1.000
_cell.length_b   1.000
_cell.length_c   1.000
_cell.angle_alpha   90.00
_cell.angle_beta   90.00
_cell.angle_gamma   90.00
#
_symmetry.space_group_name_H-M   'P 1'
#
loop_
_entity.id
_entity.type
_entity.pdbx_description
1 polymer ?
#
loop_
_entity_poly.entity_id
_entity_poly.type
_entity_poly.pdbx_seq_one_letter_code
_entity_poly.pdbx_strand_id
1 'polypeptide(L)'
;LGITTPRQTNQIKTKHFNIWVSAKSAFYNMDHWRKAEDKSLKLEDFYGEDVYLGIDLATKLDLNCVAPIFMREIGGKKHYFSVSPLFFAPEDTIYSTDSDKLRTAERYQSFVNQKALIPSDGAEVDYRLIEESILKLREHFSIVSSPIDPSGAVALSHRLQDEGLEPISITQNYTNMSDPMK
;
A
#
# COMPACT_ATOMS: atom_id res chain seq x y z
N LEU A 1 -3.78 27.82 29.34
CA LEU A 1 -4.14 26.78 28.35
C LEU A 1 -2.89 25.95 28.08
N GLY A 2 -2.88 24.70 28.54
CA GLY A 2 -1.69 23.84 28.64
C GLY A 2 -1.14 23.45 27.29
N ILE A 3 0.09 23.88 27.01
CA ILE A 3 0.90 23.42 25.87
C ILE A 3 1.89 22.41 26.45
N THR A 4 1.40 21.23 26.83
CA THR A 4 2.22 20.16 27.41
C THR A 4 2.36 18.96 26.50
N THR A 5 1.80 19.00 25.29
CA THR A 5 1.93 17.88 24.32
C THR A 5 2.14 18.39 22.89
N PRO A 6 3.31 18.14 22.26
CA PRO A 6 3.63 18.58 20.90
C PRO A 6 2.59 18.17 19.84
N ARG A 7 1.91 17.03 20.05
CA ARG A 7 0.85 16.50 19.19
C ARG A 7 -0.41 17.37 19.15
N GLN A 8 -0.78 18.00 20.27
CA GLN A 8 -1.99 18.81 20.36
C GLN A 8 -1.79 20.21 19.74
N THR A 9 -0.57 20.75 19.84
CA THR A 9 -0.21 22.05 19.28
C THR A 9 -0.44 22.13 17.77
N ASN A 10 -0.11 21.07 17.03
CA ASN A 10 -0.27 21.05 15.57
C ASN A 10 -1.73 20.89 15.15
N GLN A 11 -2.53 20.08 15.86
CA GLN A 11 -3.97 20.00 15.60
C GLN A 11 -4.67 21.34 15.82
N ILE A 12 -4.30 22.09 16.87
CA ILE A 12 -4.89 23.40 17.14
C ILE A 12 -4.47 24.41 16.07
N LYS A 13 -3.19 24.45 15.70
CA LYS A 13 -2.68 25.35 14.65
C LYS A 13 -3.33 25.10 13.28
N THR A 14 -3.52 23.83 12.91
CA THR A 14 -4.13 23.47 11.62
C THR A 14 -5.65 23.60 11.62
N LYS A 15 -6.35 23.15 12.67
CA LYS A 15 -7.83 23.15 12.69
C LYS A 15 -8.48 24.44 13.19
N HIS A 16 -7.79 25.20 14.05
CA HIS A 16 -8.37 26.40 14.68
C HIS A 16 -7.69 27.71 14.25
N PHE A 17 -6.50 27.66 13.64
CA PHE A 17 -5.76 28.85 13.20
C PHE A 17 -5.38 28.86 11.72
N ASN A 18 -5.77 27.84 10.93
CA ASN A 18 -5.47 27.74 9.49
C ASN A 18 -3.98 27.86 9.12
N ILE A 19 -3.08 27.49 10.03
CA ILE A 19 -1.63 27.46 9.76
C ILE A 19 -1.26 26.05 9.34
N TRP A 20 -0.85 25.90 8.08
CA TRP A 20 -0.28 24.67 7.55
C TRP A 20 1.14 24.48 8.08
N VAL A 21 1.33 23.47 8.93
CA VAL A 21 2.65 23.08 9.46
C VAL A 21 3.12 21.81 8.74
N SER A 22 4.33 21.86 8.18
CA SER A 22 4.93 20.78 7.37
C SER A 22 5.44 19.58 8.17
N ALA A 23 5.35 19.61 9.51
CA ALA A 23 5.81 18.53 10.37
C ALA A 23 4.64 18.02 11.22
N LYS A 24 3.75 17.24 10.59
CA LYS A 24 3.01 16.19 11.30
C LYS A 24 4.10 15.20 11.71
N SER A 25 4.34 15.02 13.01
CA SER A 25 5.33 14.08 13.59
C SER A 25 5.77 13.00 12.60
N ALA A 26 6.97 13.12 12.01
CA ALA A 26 7.45 12.15 11.04
C ALA A 26 7.55 10.80 11.76
N PHE A 27 6.63 9.88 11.46
CA PHE A 27 6.58 8.54 12.07
C PHE A 27 7.85 7.74 11.75
N TYR A 28 8.39 7.98 10.56
CA TYR A 28 9.65 7.43 10.10
C TYR A 28 10.67 8.54 9.97
N ASN A 29 11.90 8.26 10.39
CA ASN A 29 13.04 9.09 10.04
C ASN A 29 13.26 8.98 8.53
N MET A 30 12.88 10.03 7.78
CA MET A 30 12.95 10.03 6.32
C MET A 30 14.37 9.84 5.78
N ASP A 31 15.40 10.20 6.55
CA ASP A 31 16.79 9.95 6.15
C ASP A 31 17.16 8.47 6.31
N HIS A 32 16.65 7.79 7.34
CA HIS A 32 16.81 6.35 7.47
C HIS A 32 16.03 5.61 6.37
N TRP A 33 14.81 6.06 6.06
CA TRP A 33 14.01 5.50 4.98
C TRP A 33 14.72 5.61 3.63
N ARG A 34 15.24 6.81 3.30
CA ARG A 34 16.02 7.02 2.06
C ARG A 34 17.31 6.20 2.03
N LYS A 35 17.98 6.00 3.16
CA LYS A 35 19.17 5.13 3.24
C LYS A 35 18.84 3.64 3.07
N ALA A 36 17.61 3.25 3.37
CA ALA A 36 17.11 1.89 3.17
C ALA A 36 16.57 1.66 1.75
N GLU A 37 16.44 2.71 0.93
CA GLU A 37 16.06 2.58 -0.47
C GLU A 37 17.21 1.91 -1.26
N ASP A 38 16.91 0.76 -1.84
CA ASP A 38 17.81 0.08 -2.77
C ASP A 38 17.10 -0.13 -4.11
N LYS A 39 17.50 0.66 -5.11
CA LYS A 39 16.95 0.62 -6.47
C LYS A 39 17.49 -0.53 -7.31
N SER A 40 18.47 -1.28 -6.80
CA SER A 40 19.04 -2.44 -7.49
C SER A 40 18.23 -3.71 -7.25
N LEU A 41 17.41 -3.74 -6.19
CA LEU A 41 16.54 -4.87 -5.87
C LEU A 41 15.53 -5.12 -6.98
N LYS A 42 15.49 -6.35 -7.45
CA LYS A 42 14.50 -6.84 -8.41
C LYS A 42 13.66 -7.93 -7.77
N LEU A 43 12.43 -8.05 -8.27
CA LEU A 43 11.53 -9.13 -7.89
C LEU A 43 12.15 -10.51 -8.15
N GLU A 44 12.95 -10.63 -9.22
CA GLU A 44 13.73 -11.82 -9.60
C GLU A 44 14.72 -12.29 -8.52
N ASP A 45 15.27 -11.36 -7.71
CA ASP A 45 16.26 -11.69 -6.68
C ASP A 45 15.68 -12.49 -5.51
N PHE A 46 14.35 -12.61 -5.45
CA PHE A 46 13.61 -13.28 -4.38
C PHE A 46 12.87 -14.53 -4.88
N TYR A 47 13.08 -14.96 -6.13
CA TYR A 47 12.37 -16.11 -6.71
C TYR A 47 12.57 -17.38 -5.88
N GLY A 48 11.47 -18.10 -5.64
CA GLY A 48 11.45 -19.28 -4.78
C GLY A 48 11.46 -18.99 -3.28
N GLU A 49 11.45 -17.73 -2.84
CA GLU A 49 11.27 -17.38 -1.44
C GLU A 49 9.80 -17.27 -1.04
N ASP A 50 9.59 -17.34 0.28
CA ASP A 50 8.32 -17.11 0.91
C ASP A 50 7.96 -15.62 0.88
N VAL A 51 6.73 -15.31 0.49
CA VAL A 51 6.21 -13.95 0.37
C VAL A 51 4.92 -13.78 1.16
N TYR A 52 4.78 -12.60 1.77
CA TYR A 52 3.57 -12.15 2.44
C TYR A 52 2.96 -11.03 1.59
N LEU A 53 1.68 -11.14 1.25
CA LEU A 53 1.02 -10.15 0.38
C LEU A 53 0.18 -9.18 1.20
N GLY A 54 0.67 -7.96 1.38
CA GLY A 54 -0.12 -6.88 1.95
C GLY A 54 -1.11 -6.37 0.92
N ILE A 55 -2.40 -6.67 1.10
CA ILE A 55 -3.46 -6.23 0.20
C ILE A 55 -4.25 -5.10 0.86
N ASP A 56 -4.23 -3.92 0.23
CA ASP A 56 -5.01 -2.76 0.64
C ASP A 56 -6.02 -2.45 -0.47
N LEU A 57 -7.30 -2.70 -0.19
CA LEU A 57 -8.38 -2.45 -1.12
C LEU A 57 -9.13 -1.19 -0.72
N ALA A 58 -9.17 -0.22 -1.61
CA ALA A 58 -9.92 1.00 -1.41
C ALA A 58 -11.27 0.94 -2.13
N THR A 59 -12.20 1.77 -1.68
CA THR A 59 -13.54 1.82 -2.26
C THR A 59 -13.58 2.71 -3.50
N LYS A 60 -14.21 2.21 -4.57
CA LYS A 60 -14.67 2.87 -5.81
C LYS A 60 -13.70 3.75 -6.60
N LEU A 61 -13.14 4.81 -6.01
CA LEU A 61 -12.36 5.83 -6.71
C LEU A 61 -10.88 5.88 -6.32
N ASP A 62 -10.52 5.18 -5.25
CA ASP A 62 -9.21 5.25 -4.63
C ASP A 62 -8.24 4.14 -5.10
N LEU A 63 -6.96 4.33 -4.80
CA LEU A 63 -5.88 3.40 -5.13
C LEU A 63 -6.04 2.07 -4.41
N ASN A 64 -5.87 0.97 -5.15
CA ASN A 64 -5.71 -0.36 -4.56
C ASN A 64 -4.23 -0.76 -4.62
N CYS A 65 -3.78 -1.56 -3.66
CA CYS A 65 -2.38 -1.97 -3.55
C CYS A 65 -2.26 -3.47 -3.25
N VAL A 66 -1.30 -4.11 -3.90
CA VAL A 66 -0.76 -5.41 -3.52
C VAL A 66 0.74 -5.24 -3.34
N ALA A 67 1.20 -5.35 -2.10
CA ALA A 67 2.61 -5.19 -1.75
C ALA A 67 3.22 -6.56 -1.39
N PRO A 68 4.12 -7.12 -2.21
CA PRO A 68 4.92 -8.28 -1.85
C PRO A 68 5.93 -7.91 -0.78
N ILE A 69 5.89 -8.62 0.36
CA ILE A 69 6.79 -8.45 1.48
C ILE A 69 7.58 -9.74 1.70
N PHE A 70 8.90 -9.65 1.53
CA PHE A 70 9.84 -10.73 1.77
C PHE A 70 10.52 -10.55 3.13
N MET A 71 10.86 -11.67 3.77
CA MET A 71 11.55 -11.68 5.06
C MET A 71 12.81 -12.50 4.96
N ARG A 72 13.96 -11.90 5.25
CA ARG A 72 15.25 -12.60 5.32
C ARG A 72 15.92 -12.37 6.67
N GLU A 73 16.65 -13.37 7.15
CA GLU A 73 17.49 -13.22 8.33
C GLU A 73 18.93 -12.89 7.90
N ILE A 74 19.40 -11.70 8.26
CA ILE A 74 20.74 -11.20 7.90
C ILE A 74 21.44 -10.79 9.18
N GLY A 75 22.58 -11.43 9.49
CA GLY A 75 23.35 -11.12 10.70
C GLY A 75 22.57 -11.34 12.01
N GLY A 76 21.70 -12.35 12.07
CA GLY A 76 20.87 -12.68 13.24
C GLY A 76 19.73 -11.70 13.51
N LYS A 77 19.38 -10.85 12.54
CA LYS A 77 18.24 -9.94 12.59
C LYS A 77 17.29 -10.24 11.45
N LYS A 78 15.99 -10.06 11.69
CA LYS A 78 14.96 -10.13 10.66
C LYS A 78 14.93 -8.82 9.87
N HIS A 79 15.07 -8.93 8.56
CA HIS A 79 14.96 -7.84 7.60
C HIS A 79 13.72 -8.06 6.73
N TYR A 80 13.01 -6.97 6.45
CA TYR A 80 11.81 -6.95 5.62
C TYR A 80 12.11 -6.19 4.33
N PHE A 81 11.68 -6.74 3.20
CA PHE A 81 11.87 -6.16 1.88
C PHE A 81 10.52 -6.02 1.20
N SER A 82 10.17 -4.80 0.80
CA SER A 82 9.03 -4.54 -0.07
C SER A 82 9.56 -4.28 -1.47
N VAL A 83 9.30 -5.21 -2.39
CA VAL A 83 9.89 -5.19 -3.74
C VAL A 83 8.78 -5.26 -4.76
N SER A 84 8.82 -4.34 -5.73
CA SER A 84 7.82 -4.21 -6.80
C SER A 84 6.36 -4.22 -6.31
N PRO A 85 5.97 -3.32 -5.39
CA PRO A 85 4.56 -3.17 -5.01
C PRO A 85 3.73 -2.78 -6.23
N LEU A 86 2.56 -3.40 -6.34
CA LEU A 86 1.62 -3.19 -7.44
C LEU A 86 0.53 -2.25 -6.96
N PHE A 87 0.37 -1.13 -7.68
CA PHE A 87 -0.68 -0.16 -7.41
C PHE A 87 -1.66 -0.15 -8.58
N PHE A 88 -2.94 -0.02 -8.28
CA PHE A 88 -4.03 -0.04 -9.25
C PHE A 88 -4.93 1.18 -9.06
N ALA A 89 -5.31 1.84 -10.15
CA ALA A 89 -6.29 2.92 -10.14
C ALA A 89 -7.23 2.81 -11.35
N PRO A 90 -8.49 3.29 -11.23
CA PRO A 90 -9.42 3.33 -12.36
C PRO A 90 -8.93 4.28 -13.46
N GLU A 91 -9.08 3.89 -14.72
CA GLU A 91 -8.72 4.68 -15.88
C GLU A 91 -9.43 6.03 -15.89
N ASP A 92 -10.71 6.06 -15.52
CA ASP A 92 -11.51 7.28 -15.39
C ASP A 92 -10.92 8.26 -14.36
N THR A 93 -10.26 7.75 -13.31
CA THR A 93 -9.57 8.58 -12.31
C THR A 93 -8.23 9.07 -12.85
N ILE A 94 -7.50 8.25 -13.61
CA ILE A 94 -6.19 8.57 -14.19
C ILE A 94 -6.34 9.64 -15.29
N TYR A 95 -7.34 9.54 -16.14
CA TYR A 95 -7.58 10.45 -17.27
C TYR A 95 -8.75 11.40 -17.04
N SER A 96 -9.14 11.63 -15.78
CA SER A 96 -10.22 12.53 -15.44
C SER A 96 -9.96 13.95 -15.96
N THR A 97 -10.94 14.51 -16.66
CA THR A 97 -10.92 15.91 -17.13
C THR A 97 -11.59 16.87 -16.14
N ASP A 98 -11.99 16.38 -14.97
CA ASP A 98 -12.61 17.17 -13.91
C ASP A 98 -11.58 18.15 -13.31
N SER A 99 -11.93 19.43 -13.25
CA SER A 99 -11.02 20.50 -12.81
C SER A 99 -10.53 20.30 -11.38
N ASP A 100 -11.36 19.70 -10.52
CA ASP A 100 -11.01 19.47 -9.12
C ASP A 100 -10.04 18.29 -8.94
N LYS A 101 -9.98 17.37 -9.92
CA LYS A 101 -9.16 16.16 -9.90
C LYS A 101 -7.96 16.22 -10.84
N LEU A 102 -7.84 17.28 -11.65
CA LEU A 102 -6.83 17.42 -12.69
C LEU A 102 -5.40 17.17 -12.16
N ARG A 103 -5.08 17.74 -10.98
CA ARG A 103 -3.77 17.55 -10.34
C ARG A 103 -3.49 16.10 -9.91
N THR A 104 -4.53 15.38 -9.51
CA THR A 104 -4.43 13.96 -9.14
C THR A 104 -4.29 13.11 -10.40
N ALA A 105 -5.08 13.39 -11.44
CA ALA A 105 -5.01 12.76 -12.74
C ALA A 105 -3.61 12.90 -13.36
N GLU A 106 -3.03 14.12 -13.39
CA GLU A 106 -1.66 14.37 -13.87
C GLU A 106 -0.60 13.54 -13.12
N ARG A 107 -0.75 13.39 -11.80
CA ARG A 107 0.17 12.57 -10.98
C ARG A 107 0.04 11.09 -11.32
N TYR A 108 -1.19 10.60 -11.44
CA TYR A 108 -1.44 9.21 -11.76
C TYR A 108 -0.96 8.86 -13.17
N GLN A 109 -1.16 9.74 -14.15
CA GLN A 109 -0.58 9.59 -15.48
C GLN A 109 0.95 9.53 -15.43
N SER A 110 1.59 10.35 -14.59
CA SER A 110 3.04 10.25 -14.38
C SER A 110 3.47 8.90 -13.82
N PHE A 111 2.69 8.33 -12.89
CA PHE A 111 2.97 7.00 -12.33
C PHE A 111 2.73 5.87 -13.33
N VAL A 112 1.71 5.98 -14.18
CA VAL A 112 1.49 5.03 -15.29
C VAL A 112 2.67 5.07 -16.26
N ASN A 113 3.14 6.27 -16.64
CA ASN A 113 4.32 6.42 -17.50
C ASN A 113 5.60 5.84 -16.89
N GLN A 114 5.70 5.88 -15.55
CA GLN A 114 6.80 5.25 -14.80
C GLN A 114 6.60 3.74 -14.56
N LYS A 115 5.50 3.15 -15.03
CA LYS A 115 5.07 1.77 -14.74
C LYS A 115 4.94 1.47 -13.25
N ALA A 116 4.71 2.50 -12.44
CA ALA A 116 4.50 2.41 -11.00
C ALA A 116 3.00 2.32 -10.64
N LEU A 117 2.11 2.55 -11.61
CA LEU A 117 0.66 2.45 -11.45
C LEU A 117 0.06 1.68 -12.63
N ILE A 118 -0.78 0.71 -12.33
CA ILE A 118 -1.48 -0.14 -13.31
C ILE A 118 -2.89 0.45 -13.50
N PRO A 119 -3.24 0.93 -14.70
CA PRO A 119 -4.61 1.35 -14.97
C PRO A 119 -5.53 0.13 -15.03
N SER A 120 -6.67 0.22 -14.36
CA SER A 120 -7.80 -0.69 -14.54
C SER A 120 -8.84 0.00 -15.43
N ASP A 121 -9.35 -0.72 -16.43
CA ASP A 121 -10.39 -0.20 -17.31
C ASP A 121 -11.66 0.18 -16.51
N GLY A 122 -12.28 1.30 -16.89
CA GLY A 122 -13.52 1.81 -16.32
C GLY A 122 -13.39 2.70 -15.08
N ALA A 123 -14.54 2.85 -14.39
CA ALA A 123 -14.74 3.79 -13.29
C ALA A 123 -14.30 3.26 -11.91
N GLU A 124 -14.13 1.95 -11.77
CA GLU A 124 -13.73 1.26 -10.55
C GLU A 124 -12.64 0.23 -10.88
N VAL A 125 -11.76 -0.09 -9.93
CA VAL A 125 -10.72 -1.12 -10.16
C VAL A 125 -11.37 -2.50 -10.21
N ASP A 126 -11.14 -3.24 -11.30
CA ASP A 126 -11.61 -4.63 -11.41
C ASP A 126 -10.78 -5.54 -10.50
N TYR A 127 -11.42 -6.15 -9.51
CA TYR A 127 -10.76 -7.09 -8.60
C TYR A 127 -10.21 -8.34 -9.29
N ARG A 128 -10.69 -8.67 -10.50
CA ARG A 128 -10.11 -9.75 -11.31
C ARG A 128 -8.68 -9.42 -11.76
N LEU A 129 -8.40 -8.14 -12.07
CA LEU A 129 -7.05 -7.69 -12.41
C LEU A 129 -6.09 -7.85 -11.21
N ILE A 130 -6.58 -7.54 -10.00
CA ILE A 130 -5.81 -7.73 -8.76
C ILE A 130 -5.53 -9.22 -8.52
N GLU A 131 -6.55 -10.05 -8.66
CA GLU A 131 -6.44 -11.51 -8.52
C GLU A 131 -5.45 -12.12 -9.52
N GLU A 132 -5.57 -11.79 -10.80
CA GLU A 132 -4.61 -12.24 -11.83
C GLU A 132 -3.18 -11.80 -11.52
N SER A 133 -3.01 -10.59 -10.97
CA SER A 133 -1.70 -10.09 -10.57
C SER A 133 -1.12 -10.89 -9.40
N ILE A 134 -1.96 -11.29 -8.44
CA ILE A 134 -1.56 -12.16 -7.33
C ILE A 134 -1.21 -13.57 -7.83
N LEU A 135 -2.00 -14.13 -8.75
CA LEU A 135 -1.73 -15.44 -9.35
C LEU A 135 -0.41 -15.47 -10.12
N LYS A 136 -0.05 -14.39 -10.82
CA LYS A 136 1.27 -14.25 -11.46
C LYS A 136 2.41 -14.25 -10.44
N LEU A 137 2.22 -13.68 -9.25
CA LEU A 137 3.21 -13.76 -8.18
C LEU A 137 3.36 -15.20 -7.67
N ARG A 138 2.26 -15.95 -7.55
CA ARG A 138 2.27 -17.37 -7.15
C ARG A 138 3.12 -18.25 -8.08
N GLU A 139 3.23 -17.92 -9.37
CA GLU A 139 4.06 -18.68 -10.32
C GLU A 139 5.55 -18.67 -9.95
N HIS A 140 6.00 -17.64 -9.23
CA HIS A 140 7.41 -17.42 -8.91
C HIS A 140 7.71 -17.47 -7.40
N PHE A 141 6.69 -17.37 -6.54
CA PHE A 141 6.83 -17.24 -5.09
C PHE A 141 5.87 -18.15 -4.31
N SER A 142 6.31 -18.57 -3.12
CA SER A 142 5.49 -19.27 -2.16
C SER A 142 4.72 -18.26 -1.31
N ILE A 143 3.43 -18.05 -1.61
CA ILE A 143 2.59 -17.10 -0.87
C ILE A 143 2.18 -17.74 0.46
N VAL A 144 2.75 -17.23 1.56
CA VAL A 144 2.50 -17.77 2.91
C VAL A 144 1.19 -17.28 3.49
N SER A 145 0.90 -15.99 3.30
CA SER A 145 -0.37 -15.40 3.72
C SER A 145 -0.64 -14.10 2.98
N SER A 146 -1.93 -13.79 2.87
CA SER A 146 -2.41 -12.59 2.19
C SER A 146 -3.26 -11.74 3.14
N PRO A 147 -2.66 -10.98 4.06
CA PRO A 147 -3.39 -10.04 4.91
C PRO A 147 -4.16 -9.01 4.08
N ILE A 148 -5.45 -8.88 4.35
CA ILE A 148 -6.39 -8.05 3.59
C ILE A 148 -7.34 -7.29 4.51
N ASP A 149 -7.64 -6.03 4.17
CA ASP A 149 -8.68 -5.27 4.87
C ASP A 149 -10.06 -5.83 4.52
N PRO A 150 -10.89 -6.27 5.50
CA PRO A 150 -12.20 -6.84 5.23
C PRO A 150 -13.19 -5.87 4.54
N SER A 151 -12.97 -4.55 4.59
CA SER A 151 -13.90 -3.56 4.03
C SER A 151 -13.95 -3.60 2.49
N GLY A 152 -14.91 -4.34 1.93
CA GLY A 152 -15.12 -4.46 0.47
C GLY A 152 -14.37 -5.63 -0.16
N ALA A 153 -13.53 -6.34 0.60
CA ALA A 153 -12.67 -7.40 0.11
C ALA A 153 -13.25 -8.82 0.17
N VAL A 154 -14.43 -9.02 0.77
CA VAL A 154 -15.00 -10.36 1.05
C VAL A 154 -15.01 -11.26 -0.19
N ALA A 155 -15.41 -10.71 -1.35
CA ALA A 155 -15.45 -11.47 -2.59
C ALA A 155 -14.05 -11.87 -3.08
N LEU A 156 -13.04 -11.00 -2.92
CA LEU A 156 -11.65 -11.33 -3.27
C LEU A 156 -11.07 -12.34 -2.28
N SER A 157 -11.34 -12.19 -0.99
CA SER A 157 -10.87 -13.13 0.03
C SER A 157 -11.35 -14.56 -0.23
N HIS A 158 -12.62 -14.76 -0.61
CA HIS A 158 -13.10 -16.10 -0.95
C HIS A 158 -12.36 -16.69 -2.16
N ARG A 159 -12.14 -15.91 -3.21
CA ARG A 159 -11.40 -16.38 -4.40
C ARG A 159 -9.94 -16.72 -4.09
N LEU A 160 -9.27 -15.88 -3.30
CA LEU A 160 -7.91 -16.16 -2.82
C LEU A 160 -7.85 -17.43 -1.95
N GLN A 161 -8.89 -17.69 -1.15
CA GLN A 161 -8.99 -18.90 -0.36
C GLN A 161 -9.20 -20.14 -1.22
N ASP A 162 -10.06 -20.05 -2.24
CA ASP A 162 -10.29 -21.14 -3.21
C ASP A 162 -9.01 -21.50 -3.97
N GLU A 163 -8.14 -20.51 -4.21
CA GLU A 163 -6.81 -20.68 -4.81
C GLU A 163 -5.73 -21.17 -3.84
N GLY A 164 -6.05 -21.28 -2.54
CA GLY A 164 -5.13 -21.74 -1.49
C GLY A 164 -4.08 -20.71 -1.08
N LEU A 165 -4.40 -19.41 -1.15
CA LEU A 165 -3.48 -18.28 -0.87
C LEU A 165 -3.61 -17.71 0.56
N GLU A 166 -4.25 -18.46 1.45
CA GLU A 166 -4.41 -18.16 2.90
C GLU A 166 -4.69 -16.68 3.20
N PRO A 167 -5.84 -16.13 2.75
CA PRO A 167 -6.20 -14.74 3.01
C PRO A 167 -6.53 -14.54 4.49
N ILE A 168 -5.90 -13.55 5.11
CA ILE A 168 -6.10 -13.23 6.54
C ILE A 168 -6.79 -11.88 6.64
N SER A 169 -7.99 -11.83 7.21
CA SER A 169 -8.68 -10.55 7.43
C SER A 169 -8.03 -9.77 8.56
N ILE A 170 -7.45 -8.60 8.25
CA ILE A 170 -6.89 -7.68 9.24
C ILE A 170 -7.72 -6.39 9.22
N THR A 171 -8.57 -6.22 10.23
CA THR A 171 -9.34 -4.98 10.39
C THR A 171 -8.42 -3.82 10.78
N GLN A 172 -8.58 -2.66 10.14
CA GLN A 172 -7.90 -1.42 10.52
C GLN A 172 -8.43 -0.86 11.86
N ASN A 173 -8.03 -1.49 12.96
CA ASN A 173 -8.35 -1.03 14.31
C ASN A 173 -7.06 -0.80 15.12
N TYR A 174 -7.21 -0.12 16.26
CA TYR A 174 -6.08 0.17 17.14
C TYR A 174 -5.33 -1.12 17.52
N THR A 175 -6.03 -2.22 17.78
CA THR A 175 -5.42 -3.49 18.20
C THR A 175 -4.46 -4.07 17.16
N ASN A 176 -4.84 -4.05 15.88
CA ASN A 176 -4.03 -4.65 14.81
C ASN A 176 -2.95 -3.70 14.29
N MET A 177 -3.16 -2.39 14.41
CA MET A 177 -2.25 -1.37 13.87
C MET A 177 -1.34 -0.75 14.93
N SER A 178 -1.63 -0.85 16.23
CA SER A 178 -0.88 -0.11 17.26
C SER A 178 0.54 -0.61 17.49
N ASP A 179 0.74 -1.93 17.40
CA ASP A 179 2.04 -2.53 17.71
C ASP A 179 3.14 -2.18 16.69
N PRO A 180 2.88 -2.16 15.35
CA PRO A 180 3.84 -1.60 14.39
C PRO A 180 3.93 -0.06 14.43
N MET A 181 3.03 0.62 15.15
CA MET A 181 2.96 2.09 15.25
C MET A 181 3.47 2.67 16.58
N LYS A 182 4.00 1.84 17.48
CA LYS A 182 4.70 2.25 18.71
C LYS A 182 6.21 2.25 18.50
#